data_AF-A2RTF8-F1
#
_entry.id   AF-A2RTF8-F1
#
_cell.length_a   1.000
_cell.length_b   1.000
_cell.length_c   1.000
_cell.angle_alpha   90.00
_cell.angle_beta   90.00
_cell.angle_gamma   90.00
#
_symmetry.space_group_name_H-M   'P 1'
#
loop_
_entity.id
_entity.type
_entity.pdbx_description
1 polymer ?
#
loop_
_entity_poly.entity_id
_entity_poly.type
_entity_poly.pdbx_seq_one_letter_code
_entity_poly.pdbx_strand_id
1 'polypeptide(L)'
;MGLRSSSVRGSVETSEQLRELTRLLEAKEFQARMEGVGKLLEYCKAKPELVAANLVQVFDVFTPRLHDSNKKVNQWALESLAQMLPILKESIHPMLLSLIIAAADNLNSKNSGISTAASTVLDAMMGSLDHLCLLQAFAGRVRFLTGPAVLDITDRLSVLVASVYPRKPQAVERHILPVLWYFLNKMSGNGVLPGRGGNVRTAVCRLARSLQEQMGSRLQDFAASQPQQVLKALQGLLASESLGANDKVIGGRMAPDIQMTGTTCPQQLD
;
A
#
# COMPACT_ATOMS: atom_id res chain seq x y z
N MET A 1 -37.18 29.47 -24.65
CA MET A 1 -36.90 28.15 -25.26
C MET A 1 -35.40 27.80 -25.40
N GLY A 2 -34.44 28.53 -24.79
CA GLY A 2 -32.99 28.32 -25.04
C GLY A 2 -32.27 27.22 -24.23
N LEU A 3 -32.85 26.74 -23.12
CA LEU A 3 -32.13 25.85 -22.19
C LEU A 3 -32.08 24.37 -22.62
N ARG A 4 -33.02 23.91 -23.46
CA ARG A 4 -33.07 22.51 -23.92
C ARG A 4 -32.05 22.22 -25.03
N SER A 5 -31.69 23.19 -25.86
CA SER A 5 -30.78 22.95 -27.01
C SER A 5 -29.30 22.88 -26.60
N SER A 6 -28.90 23.65 -25.58
CA SER A 6 -27.52 23.64 -25.04
C SER A 6 -27.22 22.36 -24.26
N SER A 7 -28.19 21.86 -23.49
CA SER A 7 -28.06 20.61 -22.73
C SER A 7 -27.92 19.39 -23.65
N VAL A 8 -28.71 19.31 -24.73
CA VAL A 8 -28.59 18.23 -25.72
C VAL A 8 -27.24 18.28 -26.44
N ARG A 9 -26.75 19.47 -26.81
CA ARG A 9 -25.43 19.62 -27.46
C ARG A 9 -24.28 19.18 -26.55
N GLY A 10 -24.30 19.54 -25.26
CA GLY A 10 -23.29 19.11 -24.30
C GLY A 10 -23.29 17.60 -24.04
N SER A 11 -24.47 16.96 -24.08
CA SER A 11 -24.60 15.50 -23.95
C SER A 11 -24.01 14.75 -25.16
N VAL A 12 -24.17 15.28 -26.37
CA VAL A 12 -23.62 14.67 -27.61
C VAL A 12 -22.09 14.78 -27.61
N GLU A 13 -21.55 15.95 -27.27
CA GLU A 13 -20.10 16.17 -27.20
C GLU A 13 -19.43 15.26 -26.16
N THR A 14 -20.07 15.08 -25.00
CA THR A 14 -19.62 14.16 -23.96
C THR A 14 -19.59 12.71 -24.47
N SER A 15 -20.65 12.29 -25.17
CA SER A 15 -20.73 10.93 -25.73
C SER A 15 -19.63 10.67 -26.76
N GLU A 16 -19.32 11.66 -27.59
CA GLU A 16 -18.22 11.58 -28.57
C GLU A 16 -16.85 11.52 -27.89
N GLN A 17 -16.63 12.33 -26.85
CA GLN A 17 -15.39 12.31 -26.05
C GLN A 17 -15.14 10.93 -25.43
N LEU A 18 -16.17 10.33 -24.82
CA LEU A 18 -16.06 8.99 -24.23
C LEU A 18 -15.86 7.90 -25.30
N ARG A 19 -16.54 8.01 -26.44
CA ARG A 19 -16.38 7.06 -27.55
C ARG A 19 -14.96 7.08 -28.11
N GLU A 20 -14.39 8.26 -28.31
CA GLU A 20 -13.02 8.40 -28.78
C GLU A 20 -12.02 7.87 -27.75
N LEU A 21 -12.26 8.12 -26.46
CA LEU A 21 -11.45 7.56 -25.39
C LEU A 21 -11.45 6.02 -25.42
N THR A 22 -12.63 5.41 -25.51
CA THR A 22 -12.77 3.95 -25.66
C THR A 22 -12.01 3.44 -26.88
N ARG A 23 -12.16 4.09 -28.03
CA ARG A 23 -11.47 3.72 -29.28
C ARG A 23 -9.95 3.71 -29.12
N LEU A 24 -9.40 4.74 -28.46
CA LEU A 24 -7.95 4.84 -28.20
C LEU A 24 -7.48 3.77 -27.22
N LEU A 25 -8.20 3.61 -26.10
CA LEU A 25 -7.85 2.63 -25.08
C LEU A 25 -7.88 1.21 -25.65
N GLU A 26 -8.83 0.84 -26.51
CA GLU A 26 -8.97 -0.50 -27.08
C GLU A 26 -8.15 -0.72 -28.37
N ALA A 27 -7.37 0.26 -28.81
CA ALA A 27 -6.62 0.18 -30.06
C ALA A 27 -5.60 -0.97 -30.06
N LYS A 28 -5.36 -1.53 -31.25
CA LYS A 28 -4.32 -2.56 -31.47
C LYS A 28 -2.91 -2.01 -31.28
N GLU A 29 -2.67 -0.80 -31.76
CA GLU A 29 -1.39 -0.11 -31.66
C GLU A 29 -1.15 0.40 -30.25
N PHE A 30 0.02 0.09 -29.68
CA PHE A 30 0.33 0.45 -28.29
C PHE A 30 0.42 1.98 -28.11
N GLN A 31 0.83 2.72 -29.14
CA GLN A 31 0.91 4.19 -29.11
C GLN A 31 -0.47 4.82 -28.93
N ALA A 32 -1.48 4.31 -29.65
CA ALA A 32 -2.85 4.78 -29.51
C ALA A 32 -3.42 4.45 -28.10
N ARG A 33 -3.03 3.32 -27.52
CA ARG A 33 -3.38 3.00 -26.12
C ARG A 33 -2.69 3.94 -25.13
N MET A 34 -1.42 4.27 -25.33
CA MET A 34 -0.70 5.27 -24.53
C MET A 34 -1.40 6.64 -24.59
N GLU A 35 -1.80 7.05 -25.79
CA GLU A 35 -2.56 8.28 -26.01
C GLU A 35 -3.91 8.23 -25.26
N GLY A 36 -4.63 7.11 -25.35
CA GLY A 36 -5.88 6.90 -24.61
C GLY A 36 -5.71 7.03 -23.10
N VAL A 37 -4.65 6.46 -22.53
CA VAL A 37 -4.31 6.61 -21.10
C VAL A 37 -4.02 8.06 -20.75
N GLY A 38 -3.23 8.76 -21.57
CA GLY A 38 -2.94 10.19 -21.37
C GLY A 38 -4.19 11.06 -21.43
N LYS A 39 -5.08 10.80 -22.39
CA LYS A 39 -6.34 11.51 -22.57
C LYS A 39 -7.31 11.30 -21.41
N LEU A 40 -7.38 10.08 -20.85
CA LEU A 40 -8.13 9.84 -19.62
C LEU A 40 -7.58 10.68 -18.45
N LEU A 41 -6.25 10.72 -18.29
CA LEU A 41 -5.64 11.53 -17.23
C LEU A 41 -5.96 13.03 -17.41
N GLU A 42 -5.95 13.53 -18.64
CA GLU A 42 -6.38 14.89 -18.95
C GLU A 42 -7.85 15.12 -18.60
N TYR A 43 -8.75 14.18 -18.90
CA TYR A 43 -10.16 14.27 -18.52
C TYR A 43 -10.35 14.29 -17.00
N CYS A 44 -9.62 13.47 -16.25
CA CYS A 44 -9.62 13.54 -14.79
C CYS A 44 -9.18 14.93 -14.31
N LYS A 45 -8.12 15.52 -14.88
CA LYS A 45 -7.60 16.84 -14.49
C LYS A 45 -8.53 18.00 -14.87
N ALA A 46 -9.15 17.94 -16.06
CA ALA A 46 -9.91 19.05 -16.62
C ALA A 46 -11.42 18.99 -16.31
N LYS A 47 -11.98 17.78 -16.20
CA LYS A 47 -13.43 17.53 -16.05
C LYS A 47 -13.68 16.33 -15.11
N PRO A 48 -13.20 16.37 -13.85
CA PRO A 48 -13.28 15.22 -12.94
C PRO A 48 -14.72 14.74 -12.68
N GLU A 49 -15.70 15.65 -12.66
CA GLU A 49 -17.11 15.33 -12.45
C GLU A 49 -17.68 14.49 -13.60
N LEU A 50 -17.21 14.73 -14.83
CA LEU A 50 -17.62 13.96 -16.00
C LEU A 50 -17.12 12.51 -15.90
N VAL A 51 -15.86 12.34 -15.51
CA VAL A 51 -15.26 11.01 -15.32
C VAL A 51 -15.94 10.30 -14.15
N ALA A 52 -16.17 10.98 -13.03
CA ALA A 52 -16.87 10.41 -11.88
C ALA A 52 -18.30 9.96 -12.24
N ALA A 53 -19.04 10.73 -13.03
CA ALA A 53 -20.39 10.38 -13.47
C ALA A 53 -20.43 9.15 -14.40
N ASN A 54 -19.34 8.85 -15.11
CA ASN A 54 -19.24 7.73 -16.05
C ASN A 54 -18.17 6.72 -15.62
N LEU A 55 -17.86 6.67 -14.32
CA LEU A 55 -16.65 6.02 -13.81
C LEU A 55 -16.55 4.55 -14.23
N VAL A 56 -17.62 3.78 -14.00
CA VAL A 56 -17.62 2.34 -14.30
C VAL A 56 -17.35 2.11 -15.79
N GLN A 57 -18.08 2.81 -16.67
CA GLN A 57 -17.89 2.70 -18.13
C GLN A 57 -16.46 3.02 -18.56
N VAL A 58 -15.88 4.09 -18.01
CA VAL A 58 -14.52 4.54 -18.34
C VAL A 58 -13.48 3.56 -17.78
N PHE A 59 -13.65 3.10 -16.55
CA PHE A 59 -12.69 2.21 -15.90
C PHE A 59 -12.79 0.76 -16.39
N ASP A 60 -13.93 0.32 -16.91
CA ASP A 60 -14.08 -0.99 -17.55
C ASP A 60 -13.17 -1.11 -18.78
N VAL A 61 -13.03 -0.05 -19.57
CA VAL A 61 -12.14 -0.02 -20.74
C VAL A 61 -10.69 0.34 -20.39
N PHE A 62 -10.46 1.05 -19.28
CA PHE A 62 -9.11 1.42 -18.81
C PHE A 62 -8.41 0.30 -18.03
N THR A 63 -9.11 -0.44 -17.17
CA THR A 63 -8.53 -1.50 -16.31
C THR A 63 -7.70 -2.54 -17.09
N PRO A 64 -8.09 -2.96 -18.33
CA PRO A 64 -7.26 -3.82 -19.17
C PRO A 64 -5.87 -3.25 -19.51
N ARG A 65 -5.64 -1.94 -19.38
CA ARG A 65 -4.33 -1.31 -19.56
C ARG A 65 -3.43 -1.47 -18.34
N LEU A 66 -4.00 -1.70 -17.15
CA LEU A 66 -3.25 -2.09 -15.95
C LEU A 66 -2.70 -3.53 -16.05
N HIS A 67 -3.06 -4.28 -17.09
CA HIS A 67 -2.49 -5.60 -17.41
C HIS A 67 -2.10 -5.68 -18.89
N ASP A 68 -1.68 -4.55 -19.49
CA ASP A 68 -1.39 -4.51 -20.91
C ASP A 68 -0.22 -5.44 -21.27
N SER A 69 -0.31 -6.12 -22.42
CA SER A 69 0.77 -6.95 -22.93
C SER A 69 2.03 -6.14 -23.26
N ASN A 70 1.87 -4.86 -23.58
CA ASN A 70 2.97 -3.92 -23.73
C ASN A 70 3.34 -3.30 -22.38
N LYS A 71 4.56 -3.59 -21.91
CA LYS A 71 5.07 -3.11 -20.63
C LYS A 71 5.08 -1.58 -20.47
N LYS A 72 5.27 -0.82 -21.56
CA LYS A 72 5.24 0.65 -21.52
C LYS A 72 3.83 1.16 -21.26
N VAL A 73 2.83 0.58 -21.94
CA VAL A 73 1.41 0.90 -21.72
C VAL A 73 1.01 0.55 -20.30
N ASN A 74 1.41 -0.63 -19.82
CA ASN A 74 1.11 -1.06 -18.46
C ASN A 74 1.70 -0.15 -17.38
N GLN A 75 2.99 0.18 -17.49
CA GLN A 75 3.63 1.12 -16.57
C GLN A 75 2.96 2.50 -16.63
N TRP A 76 2.72 3.03 -17.83
CA TRP A 76 2.10 4.35 -18.00
C TRP A 76 0.67 4.40 -17.44
N ALA A 77 -0.09 3.31 -17.59
CA ALA A 77 -1.42 3.19 -17.01
C ALA A 77 -1.38 3.22 -15.48
N LEU A 78 -0.43 2.53 -14.84
CA LEU A 78 -0.25 2.57 -13.38
C LEU A 78 0.17 3.95 -12.89
N GLU A 79 1.15 4.59 -13.55
CA GLU A 79 1.60 5.94 -13.21
C GLU A 79 0.48 6.98 -13.38
N SER A 80 -0.33 6.83 -14.44
CA SER A 80 -1.48 7.69 -14.68
C SER A 80 -2.57 7.44 -13.64
N LEU A 81 -2.85 6.18 -13.27
CA LEU A 81 -3.80 5.84 -12.22
C LEU A 81 -3.41 6.47 -10.88
N ALA A 82 -2.14 6.41 -10.50
CA ALA A 82 -1.64 7.03 -9.28
C ALA A 82 -1.92 8.56 -9.25
N GLN A 83 -1.84 9.23 -10.39
CA GLN A 83 -2.20 10.65 -10.51
C GLN A 83 -3.72 10.90 -10.52
N MET A 84 -4.53 9.98 -11.04
CA MET A 84 -5.99 10.12 -11.09
C MET A 84 -6.64 9.93 -9.71
N LEU A 85 -6.10 9.03 -8.87
CA LEU A 85 -6.65 8.71 -7.55
C LEU A 85 -6.89 9.92 -6.64
N PRO A 86 -5.93 10.85 -6.42
CA PRO A 86 -6.17 12.04 -5.59
C PRO A 86 -7.18 13.02 -6.17
N ILE A 87 -7.45 12.93 -7.48
CA ILE A 87 -8.45 13.77 -8.17
C ILE A 87 -9.84 13.16 -8.00
N LEU A 88 -9.98 11.87 -8.24
CA LEU A 88 -11.26 11.15 -8.20
C LEU A 88 -11.71 10.84 -6.76
N LYS A 89 -10.76 10.65 -5.83
CA LYS A 89 -10.98 10.37 -4.40
C LYS A 89 -12.03 9.26 -4.20
N GLU A 90 -12.97 9.48 -3.29
CA GLU A 90 -14.06 8.58 -2.92
C GLU A 90 -14.94 8.17 -4.12
N SER A 91 -14.94 8.92 -5.22
CA SER A 91 -15.66 8.52 -6.43
C SER A 91 -15.16 7.17 -6.95
N ILE A 92 -13.90 6.78 -6.66
CA ILE A 92 -13.31 5.52 -7.13
C ILE A 92 -13.85 4.27 -6.43
N HIS A 93 -14.62 4.40 -5.35
CA HIS A 93 -15.10 3.27 -4.54
C HIS A 93 -15.71 2.10 -5.33
N PRO A 94 -16.55 2.31 -6.37
CA PRO A 94 -17.08 1.22 -7.18
C PRO A 94 -16.01 0.36 -7.86
N MET A 95 -14.85 0.96 -8.17
CA MET A 95 -13.72 0.29 -8.82
C MET A 95 -12.62 -0.11 -7.85
N LEU A 96 -12.75 0.17 -6.55
CA LEU A 96 -11.67 0.00 -5.58
C LEU A 96 -11.12 -1.42 -5.56
N LEU A 97 -11.99 -2.44 -5.54
CA LEU A 97 -11.57 -3.84 -5.49
C LEU A 97 -10.79 -4.26 -6.74
N SER A 98 -11.26 -3.89 -7.94
CA SER A 98 -10.58 -4.26 -9.19
C SER A 98 -9.22 -3.57 -9.33
N LEU A 99 -9.12 -2.31 -8.90
CA LEU A 99 -7.87 -1.56 -8.90
C LEU A 99 -6.85 -2.12 -7.90
N ILE A 100 -7.29 -2.54 -6.70
CA ILE A 100 -6.40 -3.18 -5.72
C ILE A 100 -5.87 -4.51 -6.25
N ILE A 101 -6.72 -5.31 -6.91
CA ILE A 101 -6.30 -6.57 -7.53
C ILE A 101 -5.24 -6.28 -8.60
N ALA A 102 -5.49 -5.32 -9.48
CA ALA A 102 -4.57 -4.95 -10.54
C ALA A 102 -3.22 -4.45 -9.99
N ALA A 103 -3.24 -3.55 -9.02
CA ALA A 103 -2.00 -3.05 -8.40
C ALA A 103 -1.22 -4.19 -7.72
N ALA A 104 -1.91 -5.05 -6.96
CA ALA A 104 -1.27 -6.17 -6.28
C ALA A 104 -0.65 -7.18 -7.25
N ASP A 105 -1.30 -7.48 -8.38
CA ASP A 105 -0.73 -8.37 -9.39
C ASP A 105 0.53 -7.75 -10.04
N ASN A 106 0.53 -6.43 -10.27
CA ASN A 106 1.67 -5.72 -10.83
C ASN A 106 2.86 -5.57 -9.87
N LEU A 107 2.65 -5.62 -8.54
CA LEU A 107 3.75 -5.69 -7.57
C LEU A 107 4.63 -6.93 -7.76
N ASN A 108 4.06 -8.01 -8.32
CA ASN A 108 4.79 -9.25 -8.60
C ASN A 108 5.53 -9.22 -9.95
N SER A 109 5.48 -8.10 -10.69
CA SER A 109 6.18 -7.96 -11.96
C SER A 109 7.71 -7.99 -11.77
N LYS A 110 8.40 -8.66 -12.70
CA LYS A 110 9.88 -8.63 -12.78
C LYS A 110 10.41 -7.31 -13.34
N ASN A 111 9.55 -6.47 -13.91
CA ASN A 111 9.93 -5.15 -14.38
C ASN A 111 9.82 -4.17 -13.21
N SER A 112 10.96 -3.61 -12.81
CA SER A 112 11.06 -2.70 -11.67
C SER A 112 10.23 -1.42 -11.84
N GLY A 113 10.11 -0.90 -13.06
CA GLY A 113 9.26 0.27 -13.35
C GLY A 113 7.78 -0.04 -13.09
N ILE A 114 7.30 -1.20 -13.53
CA ILE A 114 5.92 -1.65 -13.30
C ILE A 114 5.67 -1.90 -11.80
N SER A 115 6.55 -2.64 -11.11
CA SER A 115 6.37 -2.92 -9.68
C SER A 115 6.45 -1.65 -8.83
N THR A 116 7.30 -0.69 -9.22
CA THR A 116 7.39 0.63 -8.55
C THR A 116 6.11 1.43 -8.78
N ALA A 117 5.64 1.54 -10.03
CA ALA A 117 4.40 2.23 -10.34
C ALA A 117 3.19 1.62 -9.62
N ALA A 118 3.15 0.29 -9.46
CA ALA A 118 2.12 -0.39 -8.69
C ALA A 118 2.17 -0.04 -7.19
N SER A 119 3.36 0.04 -6.58
CA SER A 119 3.48 0.50 -5.19
C SER A 119 3.05 1.96 -5.06
N THR A 120 3.40 2.81 -6.03
CA THR A 120 2.95 4.23 -6.08
C THR A 120 1.42 4.35 -6.17
N VAL A 121 0.74 3.45 -6.89
CA VAL A 121 -0.73 3.40 -6.91
C VAL A 121 -1.29 3.13 -5.52
N LEU A 122 -0.71 2.17 -4.78
CA LEU A 122 -1.13 1.86 -3.42
C LEU A 122 -0.81 3.00 -2.43
N ASP A 123 0.31 3.70 -2.60
CA ASP A 123 0.62 4.93 -1.85
C ASP A 123 -0.42 6.03 -2.12
N ALA A 124 -0.79 6.23 -3.39
CA ALA A 124 -1.81 7.20 -3.76
C ALA A 124 -3.18 6.85 -3.17
N MET A 125 -3.54 5.55 -3.14
CA MET A 125 -4.76 5.09 -2.44
C MET A 125 -4.70 5.44 -0.96
N MET A 126 -3.61 5.06 -0.26
CA MET A 126 -3.40 5.37 1.16
C MET A 126 -3.45 6.87 1.45
N GLY A 127 -2.98 7.72 0.55
CA GLY A 127 -2.99 9.18 0.74
C GLY A 127 -4.31 9.86 0.39
N SER A 128 -5.22 9.20 -0.35
CA SER A 128 -6.39 9.85 -0.96
C SER A 128 -7.74 9.29 -0.54
N LEU A 129 -7.78 8.07 0.01
CA LEU A 129 -9.02 7.34 0.29
C LEU A 129 -9.20 7.08 1.78
N ASP A 130 -10.46 6.86 2.20
CA ASP A 130 -10.76 6.49 3.58
C ASP A 130 -10.02 5.22 4.04
N HIS A 131 -9.27 5.35 5.14
CA HIS A 131 -8.43 4.28 5.67
C HIS A 131 -9.24 3.08 6.19
N LEU A 132 -10.48 3.27 6.65
CA LEU A 132 -11.31 2.16 7.09
C LEU A 132 -11.75 1.32 5.88
N CYS A 133 -12.15 1.95 4.77
CA CYS A 133 -12.45 1.24 3.52
C CYS A 133 -11.22 0.48 2.98
N LEU A 134 -10.05 1.12 2.96
CA LEU A 134 -8.80 0.47 2.54
C LEU A 134 -8.42 -0.71 3.43
N LEU A 135 -8.56 -0.56 4.75
CA LEU A 135 -8.28 -1.62 5.71
C LEU A 135 -9.10 -2.87 5.41
N GLN A 136 -10.40 -2.70 5.16
CA GLN A 136 -11.30 -3.80 4.82
C GLN A 136 -10.94 -4.44 3.48
N ALA A 137 -10.67 -3.61 2.47
CA ALA A 137 -10.34 -4.08 1.13
C ALA A 137 -9.01 -4.85 1.11
N PHE A 138 -7.94 -4.31 1.70
CA PHE A 138 -6.64 -4.98 1.78
C PHE A 138 -6.72 -6.27 2.60
N ALA A 139 -7.36 -6.25 3.78
CA ALA A 139 -7.49 -7.43 4.63
C ALA A 139 -8.22 -8.58 3.92
N GLY A 140 -9.25 -8.26 3.13
CA GLY A 140 -9.98 -9.24 2.32
C GLY A 140 -9.13 -9.90 1.23
N ARG A 141 -8.04 -9.25 0.79
CA ARG A 141 -7.17 -9.73 -0.28
C ARG A 141 -5.99 -10.55 0.19
N VAL A 142 -5.45 -10.33 1.40
CA VAL A 142 -4.20 -10.94 1.89
C VAL A 142 -4.12 -12.45 1.62
N ARG A 143 -5.19 -13.20 1.89
CA ARG A 143 -5.25 -14.65 1.68
C ARG A 143 -5.16 -15.08 0.21
N PHE A 144 -5.15 -14.17 -0.75
CA PHE A 144 -5.05 -14.43 -2.19
C PHE A 144 -3.74 -13.90 -2.78
N LEU A 145 -2.93 -13.17 -2.00
CA LEU A 145 -1.68 -12.56 -2.46
C LEU A 145 -0.49 -13.53 -2.34
N THR A 146 0.49 -13.34 -3.21
CA THR A 146 1.75 -14.09 -3.26
C THR A 146 2.92 -13.15 -3.49
N GLY A 147 4.16 -13.62 -3.30
CA GLY A 147 5.35 -12.86 -3.65
C GLY A 147 5.49 -11.50 -2.94
N PRO A 148 6.08 -10.50 -3.61
CA PRO A 148 6.16 -9.12 -3.10
C PRO A 148 4.81 -8.53 -2.68
N ALA A 149 3.71 -8.87 -3.37
CA ALA A 149 2.40 -8.28 -3.11
C ALA A 149 1.89 -8.55 -1.69
N VAL A 150 2.08 -9.77 -1.16
CA VAL A 150 1.64 -10.09 0.21
C VAL A 150 2.45 -9.32 1.25
N LEU A 151 3.73 -9.03 0.99
CA LEU A 151 4.58 -8.27 1.90
C LEU A 151 4.14 -6.80 1.96
N ASP A 152 4.05 -6.17 0.79
CA ASP A 152 3.72 -4.75 0.64
C ASP A 152 2.34 -4.43 1.24
N ILE A 153 1.31 -5.23 0.91
CA ILE A 153 -0.03 -5.05 1.46
C ILE A 153 -0.07 -5.31 2.98
N THR A 154 0.71 -6.27 3.50
CA THR A 154 0.77 -6.53 4.95
C THR A 154 1.45 -5.39 5.71
N ASP A 155 2.51 -4.82 5.15
CA ASP A 155 3.17 -3.63 5.70
C ASP A 155 2.17 -2.45 5.75
N ARG A 156 1.43 -2.22 4.67
CA ARG A 156 0.38 -1.17 4.63
C ARG A 156 -0.75 -1.40 5.62
N LEU A 157 -1.17 -2.65 5.84
CA LEU A 157 -2.15 -2.98 6.88
C LEU A 157 -1.68 -2.58 8.28
N SER A 158 -0.37 -2.64 8.55
CA SER A 158 0.18 -2.18 9.83
C SER A 158 -0.03 -0.67 10.02
N VAL A 159 0.18 0.12 8.97
CA VAL A 159 -0.10 1.57 9.00
C VAL A 159 -1.59 1.86 9.18
N LEU A 160 -2.45 1.10 8.49
CA LEU A 160 -3.90 1.25 8.58
C LEU A 160 -4.42 0.86 9.98
N VAL A 161 -3.85 -0.14 10.64
CA VAL A 161 -4.18 -0.49 12.04
C VAL A 161 -3.96 0.71 12.95
N ALA A 162 -2.78 1.32 12.91
CA ALA A 162 -2.46 2.48 13.73
C ALA A 162 -3.40 3.66 13.48
N SER A 163 -3.85 3.84 12.24
CA SER A 163 -4.76 4.94 11.88
C SER A 163 -6.22 4.68 12.24
N VAL A 164 -6.71 3.44 12.04
CA VAL A 164 -8.13 3.10 12.17
C VAL A 164 -8.49 2.69 13.60
N TYR A 165 -7.59 2.03 14.33
CA TYR A 165 -7.90 1.49 15.66
C TYR A 165 -8.41 2.54 16.66
N PRO A 166 -7.78 3.73 16.81
CA PRO A 166 -8.24 4.74 17.76
C PRO A 166 -9.67 5.24 17.50
N ARG A 167 -10.13 5.16 16.25
CA ARG A 167 -11.45 5.64 15.81
C ARG A 167 -12.49 4.54 15.78
N LYS A 168 -12.10 3.32 15.39
CA LYS A 168 -13.01 2.20 15.15
C LYS A 168 -12.33 0.85 15.47
N PRO A 169 -12.08 0.54 16.77
CA PRO A 169 -11.33 -0.65 17.17
C PRO A 169 -11.99 -1.95 16.71
N GLN A 170 -13.32 -2.01 16.73
CA GLN A 170 -14.09 -3.18 16.27
C GLN A 170 -13.82 -3.55 14.81
N ALA A 171 -13.52 -2.58 13.94
CA ALA A 171 -13.19 -2.86 12.54
C ALA A 171 -11.82 -3.56 12.42
N VAL A 172 -10.83 -3.10 13.18
CA VAL A 172 -9.51 -3.73 13.23
C VAL A 172 -9.61 -5.14 13.81
N GLU A 173 -10.35 -5.31 14.90
CA GLU A 173 -10.61 -6.62 15.51
C GLU A 173 -11.27 -7.58 14.51
N ARG A 174 -12.29 -7.12 13.78
CA ARG A 174 -13.04 -7.94 12.81
C ARG A 174 -12.23 -8.31 11.57
N HIS A 175 -11.41 -7.40 11.05
CA HIS A 175 -10.77 -7.58 9.75
C HIS A 175 -9.30 -7.96 9.84
N ILE A 176 -8.55 -7.45 10.81
CA ILE A 176 -7.10 -7.64 10.90
C ILE A 176 -6.72 -8.84 11.77
N LEU A 177 -7.41 -9.09 12.89
CA LEU A 177 -7.09 -10.27 13.72
C LEU A 177 -7.18 -11.57 12.91
N PRO A 178 -8.22 -11.82 12.08
CA PRO A 178 -8.24 -13.02 11.23
C PRO A 178 -7.07 -13.10 10.25
N VAL A 179 -6.54 -11.97 9.78
CA VAL A 179 -5.36 -11.91 8.91
C VAL A 179 -4.11 -12.30 9.70
N LEU A 180 -3.92 -11.76 10.91
CA LEU A 180 -2.81 -12.15 11.79
C LEU A 180 -2.87 -13.66 12.10
N TRP A 181 -4.03 -14.16 12.51
CA TRP A 181 -4.21 -15.60 12.81
C TRP A 181 -3.95 -16.48 11.60
N TYR A 182 -4.34 -16.05 10.41
CA TYR A 182 -4.02 -16.74 9.17
C TYR A 182 -2.50 -16.89 8.99
N PHE A 183 -1.75 -15.79 9.13
CA PHE A 183 -0.29 -15.84 9.02
C PHE A 183 0.33 -16.74 10.08
N LEU A 184 -0.01 -16.56 11.35
CA LEU A 184 0.57 -17.32 12.45
C LEU A 184 0.26 -18.82 12.38
N ASN A 185 -0.88 -19.22 11.80
CA ASN A 185 -1.21 -20.63 11.59
C ASN A 185 -0.53 -21.24 10.35
N LYS A 186 -0.25 -20.43 9.32
CA LYS A 186 0.22 -20.95 8.02
C LYS A 186 1.71 -20.78 7.81
N MET A 187 2.34 -19.79 8.45
CA MET A 187 3.77 -19.57 8.31
C MET A 187 4.54 -20.64 9.07
N SER A 188 5.59 -21.17 8.44
CA SER A 188 6.56 -22.02 9.15
C SER A 188 7.42 -21.16 10.09
N GLY A 189 8.17 -21.78 11.02
CA GLY A 189 8.98 -21.04 12.00
C GLY A 189 10.03 -20.08 11.39
N ASN A 190 10.39 -20.28 10.12
CA ASN A 190 11.26 -19.38 9.35
C ASN A 190 10.53 -18.22 8.66
N GLY A 191 9.20 -18.12 8.79
CA GLY A 191 8.39 -17.07 8.18
C GLY A 191 7.93 -17.32 6.75
N VAL A 192 8.17 -18.52 6.21
CA VAL A 192 7.78 -18.83 4.83
C VAL A 192 6.34 -19.32 4.80
N LEU A 193 5.55 -18.78 3.86
CA LEU A 193 4.21 -19.28 3.55
C LEU A 193 4.29 -20.41 2.51
N PRO A 194 3.71 -21.59 2.80
CA PRO A 194 3.67 -22.70 1.85
C PRO A 194 3.04 -22.29 0.51
N GLY A 195 3.75 -22.59 -0.60
CA GLY A 195 3.25 -22.38 -1.96
C GLY A 195 3.13 -20.93 -2.43
N ARG A 196 3.62 -19.94 -1.65
CA ARG A 196 3.43 -18.50 -1.97
C ARG A 196 4.70 -17.70 -2.24
N GLY A 197 5.88 -18.28 -2.00
CA GLY A 197 7.18 -17.68 -2.29
C GLY A 197 7.41 -16.36 -1.55
N GLY A 198 8.27 -16.37 -0.54
CA GLY A 198 8.64 -15.16 0.20
C GLY A 198 8.58 -15.34 1.70
N ASN A 199 9.49 -14.65 2.39
CA ASN A 199 9.53 -14.60 3.85
C ASN A 199 8.62 -13.45 4.32
N VAL A 200 7.49 -13.79 4.92
CA VAL A 200 6.53 -12.80 5.44
C VAL A 200 6.80 -12.39 6.89
N ARG A 201 7.79 -13.00 7.56
CA ARG A 201 8.03 -12.81 9.01
C ARG A 201 8.13 -11.35 9.40
N THR A 202 8.91 -10.57 8.66
CA THR A 202 9.15 -9.15 8.97
C THR A 202 7.87 -8.33 8.86
N ALA A 203 7.11 -8.50 7.79
CA ALA A 203 5.84 -7.79 7.58
C ALA A 203 4.79 -8.20 8.63
N VAL A 204 4.68 -9.51 8.92
CA VAL A 204 3.78 -10.03 9.96
C VAL A 204 4.19 -9.54 11.35
N CYS A 205 5.49 -9.42 11.63
CA CYS A 205 6.00 -8.88 12.87
C CYS A 205 5.60 -7.40 13.05
N ARG A 206 5.74 -6.58 12.01
CA ARG A 206 5.27 -5.18 12.03
C ARG A 206 3.76 -5.08 12.24
N LEU A 207 2.98 -5.96 11.59
CA LEU A 207 1.54 -6.02 11.80
C LEU A 207 1.18 -6.40 13.23
N ALA A 208 1.83 -7.44 13.78
CA ALA A 208 1.64 -7.88 15.16
C ALA A 208 2.02 -6.78 16.17
N ARG A 209 3.09 -6.01 15.91
CA ARG A 209 3.47 -4.88 16.77
C ARG A 209 2.51 -3.72 16.69
N SER A 210 2.09 -3.33 15.50
CA SER A 210 1.09 -2.27 15.36
C SER A 210 -0.19 -2.64 16.13
N LEU A 211 -0.63 -3.90 16.04
CA LEU A 211 -1.73 -4.39 16.87
C LEU A 211 -1.40 -4.37 18.36
N GLN A 212 -0.19 -4.76 18.76
CA GLN A 212 0.25 -4.74 20.15
C GLN A 212 0.25 -3.34 20.75
N GLU A 213 0.75 -2.36 20.01
CA GLU A 213 0.82 -0.95 20.40
C GLU A 213 -0.57 -0.34 20.54
N GLN A 214 -1.49 -0.68 19.63
CA GLN A 214 -2.84 -0.14 19.64
C GLN A 214 -3.77 -0.85 20.64
N MET A 215 -3.65 -2.18 20.77
CA MET A 215 -4.57 -3.01 21.55
C MET A 215 -4.07 -3.31 22.96
N GLY A 216 -2.77 -3.20 23.22
CA GLY A 216 -2.16 -3.58 24.50
C GLY A 216 -2.38 -5.06 24.81
N SER A 217 -2.74 -5.35 26.06
CA SER A 217 -2.93 -6.73 26.54
C SER A 217 -4.08 -7.47 25.86
N ARG A 218 -5.05 -6.74 25.29
CA ARG A 218 -6.20 -7.34 24.58
C ARG A 218 -5.76 -8.22 23.42
N LEU A 219 -4.62 -7.94 22.78
CA LEU A 219 -4.08 -8.80 21.73
C LEU A 219 -3.74 -10.20 22.27
N GLN A 220 -3.18 -10.30 23.48
CA GLN A 220 -2.93 -11.59 24.13
C GLN A 220 -4.24 -12.28 24.50
N ASP A 221 -5.23 -11.54 24.99
CA ASP A 221 -6.55 -12.12 25.34
C ASP A 221 -7.21 -12.76 24.11
N PHE A 222 -7.17 -12.08 22.97
CA PHE A 222 -7.64 -12.65 21.71
C PHE A 222 -6.79 -13.84 21.27
N ALA A 223 -5.47 -13.77 21.41
CA ALA A 223 -4.58 -14.88 21.06
C ALA A 223 -4.77 -16.11 21.97
N ALA A 224 -5.18 -15.93 23.23
CA ALA A 224 -5.47 -17.03 24.15
C ALA A 224 -6.70 -17.86 23.72
N SER A 225 -7.60 -17.27 22.92
CA SER A 225 -8.72 -17.98 22.29
C SER A 225 -8.32 -18.79 21.05
N GLN A 226 -7.09 -18.63 20.56
CA GLN A 226 -6.55 -19.34 19.40
C GLN A 226 -5.78 -20.60 19.82
N PRO A 227 -5.51 -21.55 18.90
CA PRO A 227 -4.68 -22.72 19.20
C PRO A 227 -3.32 -22.32 19.81
N GLN A 228 -2.81 -23.11 20.76
CA GLN A 228 -1.59 -22.81 21.52
C GLN A 228 -0.36 -22.48 20.63
N GLN A 229 -0.28 -23.07 19.45
CA GLN A 229 0.77 -22.75 18.47
C GLN A 229 0.74 -21.29 17.99
N VAL A 230 -0.44 -20.70 17.81
CA VAL A 230 -0.65 -19.32 17.37
C VAL A 230 -0.17 -18.36 18.46
N LEU A 231 -0.55 -18.63 19.71
CA LEU A 231 -0.12 -17.85 20.86
C LEU A 231 1.40 -17.87 21.00
N LYS A 232 2.03 -19.06 20.92
CA LYS A 232 3.50 -19.21 20.96
C LYS A 232 4.17 -18.48 19.80
N ALA A 233 3.62 -18.58 18.60
CA ALA A 233 4.15 -17.89 17.42
C ALA A 233 4.08 -16.35 17.58
N LEU A 234 2.96 -15.83 18.09
CA LEU A 234 2.80 -14.41 18.39
C LEU A 234 3.83 -13.93 19.41
N GLN A 235 3.95 -14.63 20.54
CA GLN A 235 4.93 -14.31 21.58
C GLN A 235 6.37 -14.34 21.04
N GLY A 236 6.70 -15.35 20.23
CA GLY A 236 8.02 -15.46 19.60
C GLY A 236 8.33 -14.30 18.64
N LEU A 237 7.35 -13.81 17.88
CA LEU A 237 7.55 -12.65 17.01
C LEU A 237 7.78 -11.36 17.80
N LEU A 238 6.99 -11.14 18.85
CA LEU A 238 7.08 -9.92 19.66
C LEU A 238 8.38 -9.90 20.51
N ALA A 239 8.86 -11.06 20.98
CA ALA A 239 10.10 -11.16 21.75
C ALA A 239 11.39 -11.00 20.92
N SER A 240 11.36 -11.38 19.63
CA SER A 240 12.56 -11.47 18.77
C SER A 240 13.28 -10.16 18.50
N GLU A 241 12.73 -9.00 18.87
CA GLU A 241 13.36 -7.69 18.62
C GLU A 241 13.45 -6.79 19.85
N SER A 242 12.89 -7.18 21.00
CA SER A 242 13.21 -6.49 22.27
C SER A 242 14.69 -6.66 22.65
N LEU A 243 15.33 -7.71 22.13
CA LEU A 243 16.77 -7.97 22.24
C LEU A 243 17.63 -7.12 21.27
N GLY A 244 17.05 -6.62 20.17
CA GLY A 244 17.79 -5.82 19.17
C GLY A 244 17.91 -4.33 19.51
N ALA A 245 17.12 -3.84 20.47
CA ALA A 245 17.14 -2.44 20.91
C ALA A 245 18.15 -2.15 22.04
N ASN A 246 18.60 -3.17 22.77
CA ASN A 246 19.46 -3.00 23.95
C ASN A 246 20.98 -3.10 23.67
N ASP A 247 21.41 -3.59 22.50
CA ASP A 247 22.83 -3.80 22.18
C ASP A 247 23.55 -2.57 21.58
N LYS A 248 22.94 -1.36 21.64
CA LYS A 248 23.59 -0.11 21.18
C LYS A 248 24.03 0.86 22.27
N VAL A 249 23.95 0.51 23.57
CA VAL A 249 24.25 1.46 24.67
C VAL A 249 25.45 1.07 25.55
N ILE A 250 26.09 -0.08 25.36
CA ILE A 250 27.23 -0.48 26.20
C ILE A 250 28.42 -0.90 25.34
N GLY A 251 29.28 0.07 24.99
CA GLY A 251 30.51 -0.21 24.26
C GLY A 251 31.27 1.03 23.85
N GLY A 252 31.67 1.86 24.82
CA GLY A 252 32.40 3.09 24.52
C GLY A 252 32.99 3.79 25.73
N ARG A 253 33.69 3.07 26.61
CA ARG A 253 34.57 3.68 27.60
C ARG A 253 35.88 2.90 27.68
N MET A 254 36.89 3.41 26.99
CA MET A 254 38.29 3.09 27.27
C MET A 254 39.08 4.39 27.20
N ALA A 255 39.67 4.75 28.34
CA ALA A 255 40.59 5.87 28.51
C ALA A 255 41.95 5.54 27.88
N PRO A 256 42.80 6.56 27.69
CA PRO A 256 44.23 6.37 27.87
C PRO A 256 44.76 7.24 29.01
N ASP A 257 45.50 6.60 29.91
CA ASP A 257 46.45 7.21 30.83
C ASP A 257 47.55 7.94 30.04
N ILE A 258 47.81 9.20 30.39
CA ILE A 258 49.13 9.82 30.16
C ILE A 258 49.55 10.53 31.46
N GLN A 259 50.71 10.11 31.94
CA GLN A 259 51.36 10.48 33.19
C GLN A 259 51.71 11.97 33.27
N MET A 260 51.53 12.51 34.47
CA MET A 260 52.09 13.77 34.94
C MET A 260 53.57 13.60 35.29
N THR A 261 54.43 14.42 34.69
CA THR A 261 55.66 14.89 35.33
C THR A 261 55.65 16.41 35.28
N GLY A 262 55.48 17.04 36.44
CA GLY A 262 55.54 18.49 36.59
C GLY A 262 56.96 19.03 36.43
N THR A 263 57.07 20.37 36.43
CA THR A 263 57.94 21.18 37.32
C THR A 263 58.00 22.63 36.82
N THR A 264 57.41 23.53 37.62
CA THR A 264 57.68 24.98 37.85
C THR A 264 58.02 25.97 36.70
N CYS A 265 57.25 27.07 36.64
CA CYS A 265 57.77 28.40 36.30
C CYS A 265 58.57 29.00 37.48
N PRO A 266 59.54 29.90 37.20
CA PRO A 266 59.24 31.32 37.48
C PRO A 266 59.86 32.34 36.48
N GLN A 267 59.14 33.48 36.38
CA GLN A 267 59.52 34.89 36.16
C GLN A 267 60.74 35.34 35.31
N GLN A 268 60.42 36.26 34.38
CA GLN A 268 61.08 37.52 33.93
C GLN A 268 62.61 37.69 33.97
N LEU A 269 63.19 38.15 32.86
CA LEU A 269 63.97 39.40 32.73
C LEU A 269 64.34 39.67 31.25
N ASP A 270 64.18 40.94 30.85
CA ASP A 270 64.57 41.67 29.62
C ASP A 270 64.11 41.21 28.23
#